data_AF-A0A957JVV7-F1
#
_entry.id   AF-A0A957JVV7-F1
#
_cell.length_a   1.000
_cell.length_b   1.000
_cell.length_c   1.000
_cell.angle_alpha   90.00
_cell.angle_beta   90.00
_cell.angle_gamma   90.00
#
_symmetry.space_group_name_H-M   'P 1'
#
loop_
_entity.id
_entity.type
_entity.pdbx_description
1 polymer ?
#
loop_
_entity_poly.entity_id
_entity_poly.type
_entity_poly.pdbx_seq_one_letter_code
_entity_poly.pdbx_strand_id
1 'polypeptide(L)'
;MSERPLPTLLDPAGNAHPLSGEEMGIGRAIENEIVITSNRVSREHARIYRDGWKVMLADLGSKNGTFLNDERLMEPRQLQEGDRIKVGDVIFLFQDPDSTVQDSPLPELDINEAVAEVRVNRQLVSLAPKEFALVNYLFQNSDRICSKDEIGLAVWPEYQDGVYDYQVENLIRRLRTKLEPDPRNPQLLLTIRGHGYRLFQR
;
A
#
# COMPACT_ATOMS: atom_id res chain seq x y z
N MET A 1 -15.95 6.04 -13.26
CA MET A 1 -15.13 5.48 -12.17
C MET A 1 -14.22 4.48 -12.81
N SER A 2 -12.91 4.74 -12.90
CA SER A 2 -11.96 3.74 -13.41
C SER A 2 -11.72 2.76 -12.27
N GLU A 3 -12.09 1.50 -12.45
CA GLU A 3 -11.64 0.43 -11.55
C GLU A 3 -10.11 0.44 -11.57
N ARG A 4 -9.50 0.36 -10.38
CA ARG A 4 -8.04 0.25 -10.29
C ARG A 4 -7.63 -1.10 -10.89
N PRO A 5 -6.53 -1.15 -11.66
CA PRO A 5 -5.99 -2.43 -12.10
C PRO A 5 -5.62 -3.27 -10.88
N LEU A 6 -6.08 -4.52 -10.84
CA LEU A 6 -5.74 -5.43 -9.76
C LEU A 6 -4.28 -5.89 -9.91
N PRO A 7 -3.57 -6.15 -8.80
CA PRO A 7 -2.32 -6.90 -8.84
C PRO A 7 -2.55 -8.21 -9.60
N THR A 8 -1.68 -8.53 -10.53
CA THR A 8 -1.91 -9.56 -11.54
C THR A 8 -0.67 -10.42 -11.73
N LEU A 9 -0.86 -11.73 -11.89
CA LEU A 9 0.17 -12.63 -12.39
C LEU A 9 -0.02 -12.85 -13.89
N LEU A 10 1.01 -12.57 -14.69
CA LEU A 10 1.05 -12.93 -16.10
C LEU A 10 1.77 -14.26 -16.26
N ASP A 11 1.13 -15.23 -16.91
CA ASP A 11 1.76 -16.50 -17.27
C ASP A 11 2.60 -16.38 -18.56
N PRO A 12 3.41 -17.40 -18.91
CA PRO A 12 4.22 -17.38 -20.13
C PRO A 12 3.43 -17.33 -21.45
N ALA A 13 2.14 -17.66 -21.43
CA ALA A 13 1.24 -17.55 -22.58
C ALA A 13 0.63 -16.14 -22.70
N GLY A 14 0.90 -15.25 -21.74
CA GLY A 14 0.38 -13.89 -21.67
C GLY A 14 -1.01 -13.80 -21.05
N ASN A 15 -1.54 -14.86 -20.43
CA ASN A 15 -2.81 -14.77 -19.72
C ASN A 15 -2.60 -14.07 -18.38
N ALA A 16 -3.56 -13.19 -18.05
CA ALA A 16 -3.59 -12.45 -16.81
C ALA A 16 -4.44 -13.16 -15.76
N HIS A 17 -3.88 -13.34 -14.57
CA HIS A 17 -4.53 -13.92 -13.41
C HIS A 17 -4.60 -12.85 -12.30
N PRO A 18 -5.66 -12.02 -12.28
CA PRO A 18 -5.80 -10.92 -11.33
C PRO A 18 -6.15 -11.42 -9.92
N LEU A 19 -5.53 -10.83 -8.90
CA LEU A 19 -5.86 -11.04 -7.50
C LEU A 19 -7.16 -10.32 -7.14
N SER A 20 -8.29 -10.97 -7.43
CA SER A 20 -9.65 -10.45 -7.25
C SER A 20 -10.18 -10.56 -5.82
N GLY A 21 -9.55 -11.38 -4.97
CA GLY A 21 -9.91 -11.57 -3.56
C GLY A 21 -8.80 -11.19 -2.58
N GLU A 22 -8.94 -11.67 -1.33
CA GLU A 22 -7.92 -11.55 -0.28
C GLU A 22 -6.73 -12.47 -0.51
N GLU A 23 -6.95 -13.62 -1.16
CA GLU A 23 -5.90 -14.54 -1.56
C GLU A 23 -6.23 -15.27 -2.87
N MET A 24 -5.21 -15.86 -3.47
CA MET A 24 -5.29 -16.68 -4.67
C MET A 24 -4.27 -17.82 -4.57
N GLY A 25 -4.75 -19.05 -4.70
CA GLY A 25 -3.96 -20.27 -4.68
C GLY A 25 -3.34 -20.61 -6.04
N ILE A 26 -2.16 -21.21 -5.98
CA ILE A 26 -1.45 -21.75 -7.14
C ILE A 26 -1.11 -23.20 -6.83
N GLY A 27 -1.53 -24.11 -7.71
CA GLY A 27 -1.31 -25.54 -7.49
C GLY A 27 -1.82 -26.40 -8.64
N ARG A 28 -1.65 -27.73 -8.54
CA ARG A 28 -2.17 -28.66 -9.56
C ARG A 28 -3.61 -29.10 -9.31
N ALA A 29 -4.12 -28.88 -8.11
CA ALA A 29 -5.47 -29.28 -7.75
C ALA A 29 -6.47 -28.27 -8.36
N ILE A 30 -7.64 -28.74 -8.78
CA ILE A 30 -8.62 -27.91 -9.50
C ILE A 30 -9.28 -26.85 -8.61
N GLU A 31 -9.09 -26.98 -7.30
CA GLU A 31 -9.57 -26.06 -6.29
C GLU A 31 -8.75 -24.76 -6.22
N ASN A 32 -7.56 -24.71 -6.83
CA ASN A 32 -6.78 -23.48 -6.91
C ASN A 32 -7.30 -22.58 -8.03
N GLU A 33 -7.20 -21.27 -7.85
CA GLU A 33 -7.52 -20.29 -8.89
C GLU A 33 -6.56 -20.39 -10.08
N ILE A 34 -5.26 -20.62 -9.83
CA ILE A 34 -4.28 -20.91 -10.88
C ILE A 34 -3.91 -22.39 -10.85
N VAL A 35 -4.43 -23.12 -11.85
CA VAL A 35 -4.19 -24.56 -11.99
C VAL A 35 -3.02 -24.82 -12.94
N ILE A 36 -1.97 -25.50 -12.44
CA ILE A 36 -0.82 -25.93 -13.24
C ILE A 36 -0.76 -27.46 -13.27
N THR A 37 -0.97 -28.06 -14.45
CA THR A 37 -1.13 -29.52 -14.62
C THR A 37 0.18 -30.32 -14.55
N SER A 38 1.30 -29.71 -14.15
CA SER A 38 2.60 -30.38 -14.04
C SER A 38 2.71 -31.23 -12.77
N ASN A 39 3.35 -32.41 -12.88
CA ASN A 39 3.69 -33.26 -11.73
C ASN A 39 4.77 -32.65 -10.82
N ARG A 40 5.41 -31.56 -11.26
CA ARG A 40 6.38 -30.78 -10.48
C ARG A 40 5.69 -29.76 -9.57
N VAL A 41 4.36 -29.66 -9.63
CA VAL A 41 3.56 -28.76 -8.82
C VAL A 41 2.76 -29.55 -7.78
N SER A 42 2.87 -29.19 -6.50
CA SER A 42 2.03 -29.72 -5.41
C SER A 42 0.54 -29.42 -5.63
N ARG A 43 -0.34 -30.17 -4.95
CA ARG A 43 -1.80 -29.94 -5.02
C ARG A 43 -2.15 -28.51 -4.64
N GLU A 44 -1.66 -28.07 -3.49
CA GLU A 44 -1.59 -26.69 -3.03
C GLU A 44 -0.10 -26.38 -2.95
N HIS A 45 0.40 -25.43 -3.75
CA HIS A 45 1.84 -25.20 -3.90
C HIS A 45 2.27 -23.88 -3.29
N ALA A 46 1.61 -22.81 -3.71
CA ALA A 46 1.88 -21.46 -3.26
C ALA A 46 0.58 -20.71 -3.17
N ARG A 47 0.60 -19.58 -2.47
CA ARG A 47 -0.49 -18.60 -2.51
C ARG A 47 0.07 -17.20 -2.60
N ILE A 48 -0.66 -16.33 -3.27
CA ILE A 48 -0.50 -14.89 -3.08
C ILE A 48 -1.67 -14.37 -2.27
N TYR A 49 -1.42 -13.43 -1.35
CA TYR A 49 -2.45 -12.88 -0.47
C TYR A 49 -2.17 -11.44 -0.09
N ARG A 50 -3.21 -10.73 0.35
CA ARG A 50 -3.10 -9.36 0.83
C ARG A 50 -2.75 -9.35 2.31
N ASP A 51 -1.76 -8.54 2.68
CA ASP A 51 -1.45 -8.17 4.05
C ASP A 51 -1.47 -6.64 4.17
N GLY A 52 -2.63 -6.10 4.54
CA GLY A 52 -2.91 -4.67 4.44
C GLY A 52 -2.85 -4.20 2.99
N TRP A 53 -1.86 -3.36 2.67
CA TRP A 53 -1.62 -2.88 1.31
C TRP A 53 -0.65 -3.75 0.51
N LYS A 54 0.06 -4.66 1.18
CA LYS A 54 1.10 -5.48 0.55
C LYS A 54 0.47 -6.69 -0.13
N VAL A 55 1.03 -7.09 -1.26
CA VAL A 55 0.80 -8.42 -1.82
C VAL A 55 1.95 -9.31 -1.40
N MET A 56 1.64 -10.41 -0.75
CA MET A 56 2.59 -11.36 -0.19
C MET A 56 2.53 -12.66 -0.98
N LEU A 57 3.68 -13.26 -1.25
CA LEU A 57 3.82 -14.62 -1.76
C LEU A 57 4.24 -15.54 -0.62
N ALA A 58 3.62 -16.72 -0.53
CA ALA A 58 4.02 -17.78 0.39
C ALA A 58 4.04 -19.14 -0.30
N ASP A 59 5.06 -19.95 0.00
CA ASP A 59 5.10 -21.37 -0.31
C ASP A 59 4.31 -22.16 0.75
N LEU A 60 3.51 -23.14 0.32
CA LEU A 60 2.65 -23.93 1.21
C LEU A 60 3.28 -25.28 1.58
N GLY A 61 4.61 -25.33 1.72
CA GLY A 61 5.34 -26.57 1.98
C GLY A 61 5.43 -27.45 0.74
N SER A 62 5.60 -26.83 -0.42
CA SER A 62 5.63 -27.54 -1.69
C SER A 62 6.85 -28.46 -1.83
N LYS A 63 6.71 -29.55 -2.59
CA LYS A 63 7.79 -30.54 -2.74
C LYS A 63 9.03 -29.96 -3.43
N ASN A 64 8.82 -29.13 -4.44
CA ASN A 64 9.89 -28.58 -5.28
C ASN A 64 10.25 -27.13 -4.94
N GLY A 65 9.49 -26.49 -4.05
CA GLY A 65 9.66 -25.09 -3.68
C GLY A 65 9.08 -24.11 -4.69
N THR A 66 8.70 -22.95 -4.14
CA THR A 66 8.43 -21.71 -4.88
C THR A 66 9.69 -20.86 -4.91
N PHE A 67 9.94 -20.17 -6.02
CA PHE A 67 11.09 -19.26 -6.15
C PHE A 67 10.62 -17.87 -6.55
N LEU A 68 11.25 -16.84 -5.97
CA LEU A 68 11.07 -15.44 -6.32
C LEU A 68 12.41 -14.92 -6.85
N ASN A 69 12.45 -14.42 -8.09
CA ASN A 69 13.66 -13.90 -8.74
C ASN A 69 14.85 -14.88 -8.64
N ASP A 70 14.58 -16.15 -8.95
CA ASP A 70 15.52 -17.29 -8.89
C ASP A 70 16.01 -17.68 -7.48
N GLU A 71 15.58 -16.98 -6.43
CA GLU A 71 15.84 -17.35 -5.04
C GLU A 71 14.71 -18.21 -4.48
N ARG A 72 15.04 -19.30 -3.77
CA ARG A 72 14.03 -20.15 -3.15
C ARG A 72 13.35 -19.43 -1.98
N LEU A 73 12.03 -19.40 -2.00
CA LEU A 73 11.24 -18.77 -0.95
C LEU A 73 11.21 -19.66 0.29
N MET A 74 11.76 -19.18 1.40
CA MET A 74 11.80 -19.90 2.69
C MET A 74 10.72 -19.40 3.67
N GLU A 75 10.35 -18.13 3.56
CA GLU A 75 9.38 -17.41 4.40
C GLU A 75 8.51 -16.57 3.47
N PRO A 76 7.28 -16.18 3.87
CA PRO A 76 6.47 -15.27 3.07
C PRO A 76 7.21 -13.96 2.74
N ARG A 77 7.12 -13.50 1.49
CA ARG A 77 7.82 -12.30 1.02
C ARG A 77 6.86 -11.39 0.25
N GLN A 78 7.01 -10.09 0.44
CA GLN A 78 6.28 -9.08 -0.32
C GLN A 78 6.70 -9.13 -1.80
N LEU A 79 5.72 -9.07 -2.70
CA LEU A 79 5.92 -8.95 -4.14
C LEU A 79 6.05 -7.48 -4.57
N GLN A 80 6.88 -7.24 -5.56
CA GLN A 80 7.12 -5.95 -6.20
C GLN A 80 6.91 -6.04 -7.71
N GLU A 81 6.52 -4.92 -8.33
CA GLU A 81 6.36 -4.80 -9.79
C GLU A 81 7.56 -5.41 -10.53
N GLY A 82 7.27 -6.32 -11.46
CA GLY A 82 8.27 -7.00 -12.28
C GLY A 82 8.88 -8.26 -11.65
N ASP A 83 8.50 -8.62 -10.43
CA ASP A 83 8.96 -9.85 -9.79
C ASP A 83 8.61 -11.09 -10.60
N ARG A 84 9.54 -12.05 -10.62
CA ARG A 84 9.39 -13.33 -11.33
C ARG A 84 9.15 -14.45 -10.34
N ILE A 85 7.97 -15.06 -10.40
CA ILE A 85 7.56 -16.13 -9.49
C ILE A 85 7.59 -17.46 -10.23
N LYS A 86 8.46 -18.38 -9.80
CA LYS A 86 8.56 -19.71 -10.39
C LYS A 86 7.86 -20.75 -9.52
N VAL A 87 6.93 -21.47 -10.13
CA VAL A 87 6.20 -22.60 -9.53
C VAL A 87 6.29 -23.80 -10.47
N GLY A 88 7.04 -24.82 -10.05
CA GLY A 88 7.34 -25.97 -10.91
C GLY A 88 8.08 -25.55 -12.19
N ASP A 89 7.40 -25.64 -13.33
CA ASP A 89 7.94 -25.35 -14.66
C ASP A 89 7.43 -24.03 -15.25
N VAL A 90 6.58 -23.30 -14.50
CA VAL A 90 5.96 -22.06 -14.93
C VAL A 90 6.62 -20.89 -14.20
N ILE A 91 6.88 -19.81 -14.94
CA ILE A 91 7.35 -18.54 -14.39
C ILE A 91 6.27 -17.50 -14.66
N PHE A 92 5.71 -16.94 -13.60
CA PHE A 92 4.81 -15.81 -13.66
C PHE A 92 5.58 -14.50 -13.52
N LEU A 93 5.12 -13.45 -14.21
CA LEU A 93 5.53 -12.08 -13.96
C LEU A 93 4.46 -11.41 -13.10
N PHE A 94 4.86 -10.83 -11.97
CA PHE A 94 3.95 -10.03 -11.15
C PHE A 94 3.89 -8.60 -11.69
N GLN A 95 2.66 -8.12 -11.89
CA GLN A 95 2.35 -6.77 -12.28
C GLN A 95 1.39 -6.15 -11.27
N ASP A 96 1.87 -5.12 -10.61
CA ASP A 96 1.12 -4.21 -9.77
C ASP A 96 1.68 -2.80 -9.98
N PRO A 97 1.09 -2.01 -10.91
CA PRO A 97 1.58 -0.66 -11.21
C PRO A 97 1.59 0.27 -9.99
N ASP A 98 0.82 -0.05 -8.94
CA ASP A 98 0.81 0.70 -7.68
C ASP A 98 1.95 0.29 -6.72
N SER A 99 2.55 -0.90 -6.89
CA SER A 99 3.66 -1.38 -6.04
C SER A 99 4.96 -0.63 -6.26
N THR A 100 5.29 -0.26 -7.51
CA THR A 100 6.45 0.59 -7.85
C THR A 100 6.39 1.98 -7.22
N VAL A 101 5.18 2.49 -6.96
CA VAL A 101 4.98 3.79 -6.30
C VAL A 101 5.24 3.68 -4.80
N GLN A 102 5.19 2.48 -4.21
CA GLN A 102 5.25 2.26 -2.75
C GLN A 102 6.66 1.93 -2.23
N ASP A 103 7.63 1.63 -3.11
CA ASP A 103 9.05 1.43 -2.75
C ASP A 103 9.94 2.64 -3.12
N SER A 104 9.33 3.75 -3.54
CA SER A 104 10.04 5.04 -3.51
C SER A 104 10.41 5.34 -2.05
N PRO A 105 11.62 5.82 -1.74
CA PRO A 105 11.98 6.15 -0.37
C PRO A 105 10.91 7.06 0.23
N LEU A 106 10.37 6.66 1.41
CA LEU A 106 9.38 7.46 2.13
C LEU A 106 9.85 8.91 2.16
N PRO A 107 9.01 9.88 1.77
CA PRO A 107 9.43 11.27 1.76
C PRO A 107 9.86 11.69 3.17
N GLU A 108 11.05 12.27 3.31
CA GLU A 108 11.55 12.77 4.60
C GLU A 108 10.75 14.01 4.98
N LEU A 109 9.80 13.87 5.91
CA LEU A 109 8.98 14.98 6.41
C LEU A 109 9.63 15.58 7.67
N ASP A 110 9.97 16.86 7.60
CA ASP A 110 10.50 17.66 8.71
C ASP A 110 9.56 18.84 8.98
N ILE A 111 9.22 19.08 10.26
CA ILE A 111 8.34 20.16 10.69
C ILE A 111 9.03 20.96 11.78
N ASN A 112 9.19 22.26 11.53
CA ASN A 112 9.62 23.22 12.54
C ASN A 112 8.43 24.06 12.99
N GLU A 113 7.87 23.69 14.14
CA GLU A 113 6.69 24.34 14.71
C GLU A 113 6.93 25.82 15.08
N ALA A 114 8.12 26.15 15.59
CA ALA A 114 8.43 27.50 16.08
C ALA A 114 8.37 28.58 15.00
N VAL A 115 8.59 28.19 13.74
CA VAL A 115 8.55 29.09 12.57
C VAL A 115 7.52 28.68 11.53
N ALA A 116 6.66 27.70 11.84
CA ALA A 116 5.66 27.14 10.95
C ALA A 116 6.20 26.70 9.57
N GLU A 117 7.36 26.04 9.56
CA GLU A 117 7.98 25.52 8.34
C GLU A 117 7.78 24.01 8.21
N VAL A 118 7.50 23.55 6.98
CA VAL A 118 7.42 22.12 6.63
C VAL A 118 8.34 21.85 5.46
N ARG A 119 9.15 20.81 5.55
CA ARG A 119 10.02 20.33 4.47
C ARG A 119 9.66 18.90 4.11
N VAL A 120 9.68 18.61 2.81
CA VAL A 120 9.60 17.25 2.26
C VAL A 120 10.85 17.01 1.44
N ASN A 121 11.60 15.94 1.75
CA ASN A 121 12.91 15.67 1.14
C ASN A 121 13.83 16.91 1.18
N ARG A 122 13.82 17.61 2.32
CA ARG A 122 14.58 18.85 2.60
C ARG A 122 14.16 20.08 1.78
N GLN A 123 13.11 20.01 0.96
CA GLN A 123 12.56 21.14 0.22
C GLN A 123 11.41 21.79 0.98
N LEU A 124 11.42 23.13 1.10
CA LEU A 124 10.37 23.88 1.79
C LEU A 124 9.04 23.79 1.04
N VAL A 125 7.97 23.45 1.75
CA VAL A 125 6.60 23.36 1.23
C VAL A 125 5.75 24.48 1.81
N SER A 126 5.10 25.26 0.94
CA SER A 126 4.19 26.33 1.36
C SER A 126 2.81 25.78 1.72
N LEU A 127 2.42 25.91 2.99
CA LEU A 127 1.14 25.45 3.52
C LEU A 127 0.30 26.63 4.01
N ALA A 128 -1.02 26.56 3.76
CA ALA A 128 -1.98 27.45 4.37
C ALA A 128 -2.13 27.12 5.88
N PRO A 129 -2.63 28.04 6.72
CA PRO A 129 -2.67 27.84 8.18
C PRO A 129 -3.35 26.54 8.63
N LYS A 130 -4.47 26.17 7.99
CA LYS A 130 -5.18 24.91 8.31
C LYS A 130 -4.44 23.68 7.80
N GLU A 131 -3.74 23.76 6.67
CA GLU A 131 -2.90 22.67 6.17
C GLU A 131 -1.70 22.43 7.09
N PHE A 132 -1.07 23.50 7.56
CA PHE A 132 -0.01 23.44 8.57
C PHE A 132 -0.52 22.83 9.89
N ALA A 133 -1.66 23.32 10.40
CA ALA A 133 -2.25 22.80 11.63
C ALA A 133 -2.56 21.29 11.52
N LEU A 134 -3.08 20.84 10.37
CA LEU A 134 -3.35 19.42 10.12
C LEU A 134 -2.07 18.58 10.13
N VAL A 135 -1.06 18.96 9.34
CA VAL A 135 0.17 18.16 9.26
C VAL A 135 0.93 18.17 10.59
N ASN A 136 0.98 19.31 11.28
CA ASN A 136 1.60 19.41 12.60
C ASN A 136 0.88 18.51 13.62
N TYR A 137 -0.46 18.56 13.66
CA TYR A 137 -1.23 17.68 14.55
C TYR A 137 -0.96 16.20 14.28
N LEU A 138 -0.98 15.78 13.02
CA LEU A 138 -0.71 14.40 12.64
C LEU A 138 0.74 13.99 12.92
N PHE A 139 1.70 14.91 12.79
CA PHE A 139 3.12 14.69 13.11
C PHE A 139 3.35 14.50 14.59
N GLN A 140 2.75 15.34 15.44
CA GLN A 140 2.80 15.17 16.90
C GLN A 140 2.10 13.90 17.39
N ASN A 141 1.29 13.28 16.53
CA ASN A 141 0.59 12.02 16.77
C ASN A 141 1.02 10.92 15.79
N SER A 142 2.27 10.98 15.30
CA SER A 142 2.83 9.95 14.42
C SER A 142 2.61 8.55 15.02
N ASP A 143 2.28 7.58 14.18
CA ASP A 143 1.92 6.19 14.54
C ASP A 143 0.52 5.95 15.12
N ARG A 144 -0.18 6.99 15.60
CA ARG A 144 -1.58 6.86 16.05
C ARG A 144 -2.57 7.03 14.90
N ILE A 145 -3.75 6.39 15.01
CA ILE A 145 -4.89 6.71 14.15
C ILE A 145 -5.58 7.93 14.75
N CYS A 146 -5.63 9.02 14.00
CA CYS A 146 -6.37 10.23 14.35
C CYS A 146 -7.74 10.20 13.68
N SER A 147 -8.82 10.24 14.48
CA SER A 147 -10.19 10.27 13.96
C SER A 147 -10.51 11.62 13.31
N LYS A 148 -11.57 11.67 12.50
CA LYS A 148 -12.02 12.93 11.88
C LYS A 148 -12.45 13.96 12.92
N ASP A 149 -13.08 13.52 14.02
CA ASP A 149 -13.49 14.38 15.12
C ASP A 149 -12.28 14.98 15.85
N GLU A 150 -11.26 14.15 16.14
CA GLU A 150 -10.02 14.60 16.77
C GLU A 150 -9.29 15.63 15.88
N ILE A 151 -9.19 15.35 14.58
CA ILE A 151 -8.62 16.28 13.60
C ILE A 151 -9.46 17.56 13.53
N GLY A 152 -10.78 17.44 13.55
CA GLY A 152 -11.71 18.56 13.56
C GLY A 152 -11.45 19.53 14.70
N LEU A 153 -11.37 19.00 15.93
CA LEU A 153 -11.10 19.75 17.14
C LEU A 153 -9.71 20.40 17.13
N ALA A 154 -8.70 19.70 16.64
CA ALA A 154 -7.32 20.21 16.60
C ALA A 154 -7.13 21.29 15.52
N VAL A 155 -7.75 21.14 14.35
CA VAL A 155 -7.52 22.01 13.19
C VAL A 155 -8.50 23.19 13.16
N TRP A 156 -9.72 23.02 13.68
CA TRP A 156 -10.74 24.08 13.77
C TRP A 156 -11.26 24.25 15.20
N PRO A 157 -10.40 24.63 16.17
CA PRO A 157 -10.83 24.84 17.56
C PRO A 157 -11.86 25.97 17.69
N GLU A 158 -11.97 26.84 16.69
CA GLU A 158 -12.98 27.90 16.65
C GLU A 158 -14.42 27.40 16.37
N TYR A 159 -14.62 26.15 15.93
CA TYR A 159 -15.96 25.63 15.61
C TYR A 159 -16.52 24.83 16.79
N GLN A 160 -17.49 25.42 17.48
CA GLN A 160 -18.06 24.87 18.71
C GLN A 160 -18.82 23.54 18.49
N ASP A 161 -19.45 23.38 17.33
CA ASP A 161 -20.20 22.18 16.96
C ASP A 161 -19.36 21.16 16.18
N GLY A 162 -18.04 21.36 16.11
CA GLY A 162 -17.13 20.56 15.29
C GLY A 162 -17.20 20.91 13.79
N VAL A 163 -16.64 20.02 12.97
CA VAL A 163 -16.61 20.16 11.51
C VAL A 163 -17.24 18.94 10.87
N TYR A 164 -17.75 19.11 9.66
CA TYR A 164 -18.18 17.97 8.86
C TYR A 164 -16.99 17.19 8.31
N ASP A 165 -17.15 15.88 8.17
CA ASP A 165 -16.17 14.96 7.57
C ASP A 165 -15.56 15.46 6.26
N TYR A 166 -16.39 16.04 5.38
CA TYR A 166 -15.92 16.52 4.07
C TYR A 166 -14.89 17.65 4.18
N GLN A 167 -14.88 18.41 5.28
CA GLN A 167 -13.91 19.48 5.52
C GLN A 167 -12.54 18.89 5.82
N VAL A 168 -12.49 17.86 6.67
CA VAL A 168 -11.28 17.09 6.98
C VAL A 168 -10.76 16.41 5.71
N GLU A 169 -11.63 15.72 4.97
CA GLU A 169 -11.28 15.01 3.72
C GLU A 169 -10.72 15.95 2.65
N ASN A 170 -11.33 17.13 2.46
CA ASN A 170 -10.84 18.12 1.51
C ASN A 170 -9.49 18.71 1.91
N LEU A 171 -9.22 18.83 3.22
CA LEU A 171 -7.94 19.30 3.71
C LEU A 171 -6.85 18.23 3.55
N ILE A 172 -7.14 16.96 3.88
CA ILE A 172 -6.24 15.83 3.62
C ILE A 172 -5.92 15.73 2.13
N ARG A 173 -6.92 15.83 1.25
CA ARG A 173 -6.73 15.78 -0.20
C ARG A 173 -5.77 16.88 -0.67
N ARG A 174 -5.95 18.12 -0.20
CA ARG A 174 -5.04 19.24 -0.52
C ARG A 174 -3.64 19.00 0.02
N LEU A 175 -3.51 18.53 1.25
CA LEU A 175 -2.23 18.27 1.87
C LEU A 175 -1.44 17.19 1.11
N ARG A 176 -2.10 16.11 0.69
CA ARG A 176 -1.49 15.08 -0.16
C ARG A 176 -0.92 15.63 -1.46
N THR A 177 -1.59 16.59 -2.11
CA THR A 177 -1.05 17.23 -3.34
C THR A 177 0.26 17.99 -3.13
N LYS A 178 0.61 18.29 -1.88
CA LYS A 178 1.81 19.05 -1.53
C LYS A 178 2.90 18.19 -0.90
N LEU A 179 2.54 17.13 -0.18
CA LEU A 179 3.47 16.31 0.60
C LEU A 179 3.82 14.97 -0.04
N GLU A 180 2.92 14.43 -0.88
CA GLU A 180 3.09 13.09 -1.45
C GLU A 180 3.69 13.17 -2.86
N PRO A 181 4.57 12.22 -3.24
CA PRO A 181 4.99 12.06 -4.62
C PRO A 181 3.81 11.76 -5.56
N ASP A 182 2.88 10.90 -5.11
CA ASP A 182 1.59 10.68 -5.76
C ASP A 182 0.44 10.84 -4.74
N PRO A 183 -0.38 11.90 -4.86
CA PRO A 183 -1.50 12.14 -3.95
C PRO A 183 -2.59 11.06 -3.97
N ARG A 184 -2.64 10.26 -5.05
CA ARG A 184 -3.61 9.16 -5.21
C ARG A 184 -3.13 7.87 -4.54
N ASN A 185 -1.82 7.76 -4.33
CA ASN A 185 -1.17 6.66 -3.64
C ASN A 185 -0.28 7.20 -2.51
N PRO A 186 -0.89 7.71 -1.42
CA PRO A 186 -0.17 8.40 -0.36
C PRO A 186 0.70 7.43 0.44
N GLN A 187 1.93 7.84 0.75
CA GLN A 187 2.86 7.09 1.58
C GLN A 187 2.97 7.67 2.99
N LEU A 188 2.85 8.99 3.14
CA LEU A 188 2.91 9.67 4.44
C LEU A 188 1.54 9.70 5.12
N LEU A 189 0.52 10.18 4.43
CA LEU A 189 -0.82 10.43 4.96
C LEU A 189 -1.76 9.29 4.62
N LEU A 190 -1.78 8.24 5.45
CA LEU A 190 -2.55 7.03 5.21
C LEU A 190 -4.01 7.18 5.65
N THR A 191 -4.94 6.70 4.85
CA THR A 191 -6.36 6.56 5.24
C THR A 191 -6.58 5.20 5.89
N ILE A 192 -7.09 5.21 7.13
CA ILE A 192 -7.55 4.00 7.81
C ILE A 192 -9.06 3.97 7.74
N ARG A 193 -9.60 3.18 6.80
CA ARG A 193 -11.03 3.16 6.47
C ARG A 193 -11.87 2.93 7.73
N GLY A 194 -12.88 3.78 7.92
CA GLY A 194 -13.79 3.74 9.08
C GLY A 194 -13.21 4.29 10.39
N HIS A 195 -11.93 4.64 10.45
CA HIS A 195 -11.27 5.05 11.69
C HIS A 195 -10.64 6.45 11.61
N GLY A 196 -10.07 6.84 10.48
CA GLY A 196 -9.48 8.17 10.31
C GLY A 196 -8.20 8.17 9.46
N TYR A 197 -7.20 8.91 9.92
CA TYR A 197 -5.93 9.10 9.21
C TYR A 197 -4.75 8.83 10.12
N ARG A 198 -3.64 8.38 9.54
CA ARG A 198 -2.36 8.19 10.24
C ARG A 198 -1.26 8.85 9.42
N LEU A 199 -0.36 9.56 10.09
CA LEU A 199 0.92 9.92 9.49
C LEU A 199 1.92 8.79 9.75
N PHE A 200 2.53 8.29 8.67
CA PHE A 200 3.56 7.26 8.73
C PHE A 200 4.94 7.89 8.53
N GLN A 201 5.86 7.62 9.46
CA GLN A 201 7.26 8.03 9.38
C GLN A 201 8.15 6.81 9.63
N ARG A 202 9.36 6.86 9.08
CA ARG A 202 10.36 5.80 9.23
C ARG A 202 11.28 6.05 10.42
#